data_AF-A0A7Z9KU74-F1
#
_entry.id   AF-A0A7Z9KU74-F1
#
_cell.length_a   1.000
_cell.length_b   1.000
_cell.length_c   1.000
_cell.angle_alpha   90.00
_cell.angle_beta   90.00
_cell.angle_gamma   90.00
#
_symmetry.space_group_name_H-M   'P 1'
#
loop_
_entity.id
_entity.type
_entity.pdbx_description
1 polymer ?
#
loop_
_entity_poly.entity_id
_entity_poly.type
_entity_poly.pdbx_seq_one_letter_code
_entity_poly.pdbx_strand_id
1 'polypeptide(L)'
;MAITDVTNTPPPKRKRVQHKGGGISRTRQADAEHTKINSILRKYVTTGVIPQPPGTARYGDFTQGYDFKSMMDKVTAAQSDFNELPSAIRAHVNHDVGAFLDLVMDPARKDELVELGMLPQQD
;
A
#
# COMPACT_ATOMS: atom_id res chain seq x y z
N MET A 1 75.96 -8.11 -16.96
CA MET A 1 75.18 -8.05 -15.70
C MET A 1 73.71 -8.10 -16.08
N ALA A 2 73.05 -9.25 -15.91
CA ALA A 2 71.63 -9.41 -16.20
C ALA A 2 70.81 -9.02 -14.97
N ILE A 3 69.91 -8.05 -15.12
CA ILE A 3 68.90 -7.70 -14.13
C ILE A 3 67.77 -8.71 -14.31
N THR A 4 67.79 -9.80 -13.54
CA THR A 4 66.74 -10.82 -13.56
C THR A 4 65.65 -10.50 -12.55
N ASP A 5 64.43 -10.41 -13.08
CA ASP A 5 63.12 -10.62 -12.44
C ASP A 5 62.74 -9.76 -11.22
N VAL A 6 61.98 -8.71 -11.52
CA VAL A 6 60.97 -8.16 -10.61
C VAL A 6 59.95 -9.27 -10.34
N THR A 7 59.90 -9.69 -9.09
CA THR A 7 59.15 -10.84 -8.57
C THR A 7 57.66 -10.80 -8.92
N ASN A 8 57.25 -11.49 -10.00
CA ASN A 8 55.84 -11.81 -10.26
C ASN A 8 55.41 -13.04 -9.45
N THR A 9 55.40 -12.90 -8.13
CA THR A 9 54.87 -13.95 -7.25
C THR A 9 53.34 -13.86 -7.24
N PRO A 10 52.60 -14.90 -7.68
CA PRO A 10 51.15 -14.87 -7.66
C PRO A 10 50.65 -14.66 -6.23
N PRO A 11 49.61 -13.83 -6.03
CA PRO A 11 49.13 -13.50 -4.70
C PRO A 11 48.73 -14.78 -3.95
N PRO A 12 48.98 -14.85 -2.62
CA PRO A 12 48.70 -16.05 -1.84
C PRO A 12 47.23 -16.45 -1.97
N LYS A 13 46.96 -17.74 -2.23
CA LYS A 13 45.61 -18.27 -2.33
C LYS A 13 44.87 -18.03 -1.01
N ARG A 14 43.90 -17.13 -1.01
CA ARG A 14 43.01 -16.87 0.13
C ARG A 14 42.25 -18.14 0.50
N LYS A 15 42.45 -18.67 1.70
CA LYS A 15 41.57 -19.70 2.26
C LYS A 15 40.22 -19.05 2.57
N ARG A 16 39.18 -19.39 1.80
CA ARG A 16 37.81 -19.00 2.14
C ARG A 16 37.39 -19.77 3.38
N VAL A 17 37.30 -19.08 4.52
CA VAL A 17 36.74 -19.64 5.75
C VAL A 17 35.28 -19.22 5.79
N GLN A 18 34.37 -20.19 5.79
CA GLN A 18 32.98 -19.91 6.10
C GLN A 18 32.83 -19.93 7.62
N HIS A 19 32.35 -18.83 8.21
CA HIS A 19 31.90 -18.85 9.59
C HIS A 19 30.74 -19.84 9.66
N LYS A 20 30.86 -20.91 10.45
CA LYS A 20 29.71 -21.78 10.74
C LYS A 20 28.69 -20.88 11.45
N GLY A 21 27.62 -20.49 10.77
CA GLY A 21 26.52 -19.73 11.36
C GLY A 21 25.89 -20.58 12.45
N GLY A 22 26.44 -20.52 13.66
CA GLY A 22 26.00 -21.29 14.81
C GLY A 22 24.74 -20.66 15.37
N GLY A 23 23.59 -20.98 14.80
CA GLY A 23 22.29 -20.50 15.25
C GLY A 23 21.19 -20.75 14.23
N ILE A 24 19.94 -20.66 14.68
CA ILE A 24 18.78 -20.73 13.79
C ILE A 24 18.79 -19.47 12.90
N SER A 25 18.89 -19.66 11.58
CA SER A 25 18.87 -18.57 10.62
C SER A 25 17.51 -17.87 10.65
N ARG A 26 17.50 -16.58 10.99
CA ARG A 26 16.29 -15.73 10.91
C ARG A 26 16.02 -15.24 9.49
N THR A 27 16.84 -15.63 8.52
CA THR A 27 16.69 -15.24 7.11
C THR A 27 15.84 -16.27 6.37
N ARG A 28 14.84 -15.79 5.64
CA ARG A 28 14.01 -16.61 4.77
C ARG A 28 14.82 -17.04 3.55
N GLN A 29 15.17 -18.32 3.47
CA GLN A 29 16.05 -18.84 2.40
C GLN A 29 15.45 -18.71 1.00
N ALA A 30 14.12 -18.72 0.89
CA ALA A 30 13.42 -18.50 -0.39
C ALA A 30 13.73 -17.13 -1.03
N ASP A 31 14.08 -16.12 -0.21
CA ASP A 31 14.34 -14.77 -0.70
C ASP A 31 15.78 -14.61 -1.22
N ALA A 32 16.64 -15.63 -1.04
CA ALA A 32 18.04 -15.58 -1.42
C ALA A 32 18.24 -15.36 -2.93
N GLU A 33 17.33 -15.87 -3.77
CA GLU A 33 17.41 -15.66 -5.21
C GLU A 33 17.09 -14.21 -5.60
N HIS A 34 16.18 -13.56 -4.89
CA HIS A 34 15.78 -12.18 -5.14
C HIS A 34 16.89 -11.16 -4.86
N THR A 35 17.82 -11.49 -3.95
CA THR A 35 18.95 -10.61 -3.59
C THR A 35 20.19 -10.84 -4.46
N LYS A 36 20.23 -11.89 -5.28
CA LYS A 36 21.38 -12.18 -6.16
C LYS A 36 21.41 -11.20 -7.33
N ILE A 37 22.53 -10.48 -7.49
CA ILE A 37 22.75 -9.51 -8.58
C ILE A 37 22.50 -10.14 -9.96
N ASN A 38 22.99 -11.35 -10.20
CA ASN A 38 22.79 -12.02 -11.50
C ASN A 38 21.32 -12.30 -11.80
N SER A 39 20.52 -12.64 -10.80
CA SER A 39 19.08 -12.87 -10.94
C SER A 39 18.33 -11.56 -11.21
N ILE A 40 18.72 -10.47 -10.51
CA ILE A 40 18.18 -9.12 -10.72
C ILE A 40 18.49 -8.63 -12.14
N LEU A 41 19.74 -8.77 -12.58
CA LEU A 41 20.16 -8.39 -13.94
C LEU A 41 19.44 -9.21 -15.00
N ARG A 42 19.30 -10.52 -14.81
CA ARG A 42 18.54 -11.39 -15.74
C ARG A 42 17.10 -10.91 -15.88
N LYS A 43 16.43 -10.61 -14.75
CA LYS A 43 15.07 -10.10 -14.75
C LYS A 43 14.98 -8.74 -15.45
N TYR A 44 15.92 -7.83 -15.17
CA TYR A 44 16.00 -6.52 -15.82
C TYR A 44 16.17 -6.62 -17.34
N VAL A 45 17.04 -7.52 -17.82
CA VAL A 45 17.21 -7.74 -19.27
C VAL A 45 15.91 -8.22 -19.92
N THR A 46 15.12 -9.05 -19.23
CA THR A 46 13.84 -9.54 -19.75
C THR A 46 12.70 -8.51 -19.64
N THR A 47 12.62 -7.77 -18.53
CA THR A 47 11.44 -6.92 -18.20
C THR A 47 11.69 -5.42 -18.36
N GLY A 48 12.94 -4.97 -18.49
CA GLY A 48 13.32 -3.56 -18.61
C GLY A 48 13.16 -2.72 -17.33
N VAL A 49 12.70 -3.32 -16.22
CA VAL A 49 12.37 -2.63 -14.97
C VAL A 49 13.23 -3.18 -13.83
N ILE A 50 13.94 -2.28 -13.15
CA ILE A 50 14.68 -2.62 -11.92
C ILE A 50 13.65 -2.72 -10.79
N PRO A 51 13.71 -3.75 -9.91
CA PRO A 51 12.86 -3.81 -8.73
C PRO A 51 13.08 -2.56 -7.86
N GLN A 52 12.06 -1.70 -7.81
CA GLN A 52 12.05 -0.50 -6.99
C GLN A 52 12.03 -0.91 -5.51
N PRO A 53 12.79 -0.26 -4.61
CA PRO A 53 12.55 -0.41 -3.18
C PRO A 53 11.09 -0.05 -2.87
N PRO A 54 10.44 -0.72 -1.89
CA PRO A 54 9.10 -0.34 -1.46
C PRO A 54 9.10 1.15 -1.14
N GLY A 55 8.12 1.87 -1.68
CA GLY A 55 8.05 3.33 -1.58
C GLY A 55 8.29 3.80 -0.15
N THR A 56 9.11 4.82 0.02
CA THR A 56 9.34 5.44 1.33
C THR A 56 8.00 5.88 1.90
N ALA A 57 7.70 5.49 3.14
CA ALA A 57 6.52 5.97 3.85
C ALA A 57 6.51 7.50 3.83
N ARG A 58 5.54 8.09 3.12
CA ARG A 58 5.33 9.53 3.15
C ARG A 58 4.52 9.84 4.41
N TYR A 59 5.16 10.48 5.36
CA TYR A 59 4.49 11.11 6.50
C TYR A 59 4.02 12.48 6.03
N GLY A 60 2.72 12.60 5.76
CA GLY A 60 2.11 13.89 5.47
C GLY A 60 2.04 14.74 6.74
N ASP A 61 2.03 16.07 6.56
CA ASP A 61 1.68 16.96 7.66
C ASP A 61 0.16 16.89 7.88
N PHE A 62 -0.25 16.18 8.94
CA PHE A 62 -1.65 16.04 9.34
C PHE A 62 -2.01 16.91 10.55
N THR A 63 -1.19 17.91 10.88
CA THR A 63 -1.46 18.79 12.05
C THR A 63 -2.77 19.57 11.96
N GLN A 64 -3.30 19.79 10.75
CA GLN A 64 -4.59 20.47 10.51
C GLN A 64 -5.78 19.49 10.40
N GLY A 65 -5.54 18.17 10.43
CA GLY A 65 -6.56 17.14 10.22
C GLY A 65 -7.07 16.53 11.52
N TYR A 66 -8.34 16.14 11.54
CA TYR A 66 -8.83 15.19 12.55
C TYR A 66 -8.02 13.89 12.47
N ASP A 67 -7.71 13.28 13.62
CA ASP A 67 -6.98 12.01 13.71
C ASP A 67 -7.58 10.94 12.78
N PHE A 68 -6.72 10.16 12.12
CA PHE A 68 -7.13 9.15 11.13
C PHE A 68 -8.19 8.20 11.69
N LYS A 69 -7.99 7.74 12.93
CA LYS A 69 -8.93 6.85 13.60
C LYS A 69 -10.28 7.52 13.80
N SER A 70 -10.28 8.77 14.27
CA SER A 70 -11.50 9.55 14.48
C SER A 70 -12.30 9.76 13.19
N MET A 71 -11.63 9.99 12.05
CA MET A 71 -12.31 10.08 10.76
C MET A 71 -12.87 8.72 10.32
N MET A 72 -12.08 7.65 10.46
CA MET A 72 -12.50 6.31 10.05
C MET A 72 -13.69 5.82 10.87
N ASP A 73 -13.71 6.10 12.16
CA ASP A 73 -14.81 5.77 13.06
C ASP A 73 -16.11 6.48 12.62
N LYS A 74 -16.00 7.77 12.23
CA LYS A 74 -17.15 8.53 11.69
C LYS A 74 -17.67 7.99 10.37
N VAL A 75 -16.78 7.64 9.44
CA VAL A 75 -17.16 7.03 8.15
C VAL A 75 -17.86 5.69 8.38
N THR A 76 -17.33 4.88 9.29
CA THR A 76 -17.90 3.57 9.62
C THR A 76 -19.28 3.70 10.27
N ALA A 77 -19.45 4.67 11.19
CA ALA A 77 -20.74 4.97 11.79
C ALA A 77 -21.77 5.39 10.74
N ALA A 78 -21.43 6.35 9.87
CA ALA A 78 -22.32 6.80 8.80
C ALA A 78 -22.73 5.66 7.85
N GLN A 79 -21.83 4.74 7.53
CA GLN A 79 -22.14 3.56 6.73
C GLN A 79 -23.09 2.61 7.46
N SER A 80 -22.92 2.43 8.77
CA SER A 80 -23.81 1.62 9.60
C SER A 80 -25.23 2.19 9.60
N ASP A 81 -25.36 3.49 9.86
CA ASP A 81 -26.65 4.18 9.87
C ASP A 81 -27.36 4.07 8.52
N PHE A 82 -26.62 4.23 7.42
CA PHE A 82 -27.17 4.02 6.07
C PHE A 82 -27.65 2.57 5.83
N ASN A 83 -26.95 1.59 6.40
CA ASN A 83 -27.33 0.18 6.29
C ASN A 83 -28.55 -0.19 7.15
N GLU A 84 -28.99 0.66 8.08
CA GLU A 84 -30.26 0.48 8.79
C GLU A 84 -31.46 0.96 7.98
N LEU A 85 -31.23 1.82 6.97
CA LEU A 85 -32.30 2.35 6.12
C LEU A 85 -32.97 1.26 5.26
N PRO A 86 -34.25 1.41 4.90
CA PRO A 86 -34.96 0.50 4.01
C PRO A 86 -34.24 0.23 2.67
N SER A 87 -34.38 -1.00 2.16
CA SER A 87 -33.70 -1.44 0.92
C SER A 87 -34.05 -0.60 -0.31
N ALA A 88 -35.29 -0.11 -0.40
CA ALA A 88 -35.76 0.72 -1.51
C ALA A 88 -34.95 2.03 -1.62
N ILE A 89 -34.66 2.66 -0.48
CA ILE A 89 -33.90 3.91 -0.43
C ILE A 89 -32.44 3.65 -0.78
N ARG A 90 -31.85 2.57 -0.25
CA ARG A 90 -30.47 2.21 -0.57
C ARG A 90 -30.30 1.88 -2.05
N ALA A 91 -31.28 1.26 -2.69
CA ALA A 91 -31.25 0.96 -4.13
C ALA A 91 -31.29 2.23 -4.98
N HIS A 92 -32.02 3.27 -4.55
CA HIS A 92 -32.13 4.53 -5.29
C HIS A 92 -30.79 5.25 -5.46
N VAL A 93 -29.92 5.16 -4.46
CA VAL A 93 -28.56 5.73 -4.47
C VAL A 93 -27.48 4.69 -4.80
N ASN A 94 -27.86 3.56 -5.43
CA ASN A 94 -26.94 2.47 -5.82
C ASN A 94 -26.07 1.95 -4.67
N HIS A 95 -26.60 1.95 -3.44
CA HIS A 95 -25.91 1.54 -2.21
C HIS A 95 -24.66 2.36 -1.88
N ASP A 96 -24.54 3.58 -2.41
CA ASP A 96 -23.43 4.49 -2.09
C ASP A 96 -23.84 5.55 -1.05
N VAL A 97 -23.09 5.59 0.05
CA VAL A 97 -23.27 6.54 1.15
C VAL A 97 -22.86 7.96 0.74
N GLY A 98 -21.87 8.10 -0.15
CA GLY A 98 -21.45 9.41 -0.67
C GLY A 98 -22.59 10.05 -1.47
N ALA A 99 -23.13 9.32 -2.45
CA ALA A 99 -24.27 9.76 -3.24
C ALA A 99 -25.51 10.08 -2.39
N PHE A 100 -25.73 9.34 -1.29
CA PHE A 100 -26.77 9.62 -0.31
C PHE A 100 -26.54 10.93 0.45
N LEU A 101 -25.31 11.18 0.91
CA LEU A 101 -24.98 12.43 1.59
C LEU A 101 -25.14 13.63 0.65
N ASP A 102 -24.73 13.48 -0.61
CA ASP A 102 -24.92 14.51 -1.64
C ASP A 102 -26.41 14.76 -1.93
N LEU A 103 -27.27 13.73 -1.87
CA LEU A 103 -28.73 13.87 -1.97
C LEU A 103 -29.30 14.72 -0.85
N VAL A 104 -28.87 14.46 0.39
CA VAL A 104 -29.36 15.16 1.58
C VAL A 104 -28.85 16.59 1.66
N MET A 105 -27.61 16.84 1.22
CA MET A 105 -26.97 18.15 1.29
C MET A 105 -27.39 19.09 0.16
N ASP A 106 -27.89 18.57 -0.96
CA ASP A 106 -28.31 19.38 -2.11
C ASP A 106 -29.78 19.85 -1.96
N PRO A 107 -30.02 21.16 -1.77
CA PRO A 107 -31.38 21.68 -1.62
C PRO A 107 -32.23 21.56 -2.89
N ALA A 108 -31.64 21.38 -4.07
CA ALA A 108 -32.36 21.22 -5.33
C ALA A 108 -32.97 19.81 -5.50
N ARG A 109 -32.48 18.81 -4.75
CA ARG A 109 -32.95 17.42 -4.84
C ARG A 109 -33.88 17.02 -3.70
N LYS A 110 -34.45 18.02 -3.01
CA LYS A 110 -35.40 17.81 -1.91
C LYS A 110 -36.70 17.13 -2.36
N ASP A 111 -37.11 17.34 -3.60
CA ASP A 111 -38.32 16.71 -4.14
C ASP A 111 -38.15 15.18 -4.23
N GLU A 112 -36.96 14.70 -4.64
CA GLU A 112 -36.61 13.26 -4.64
C GLU A 112 -36.64 12.67 -3.22
N LEU A 113 -36.23 13.45 -2.21
CA LEU A 113 -36.26 13.03 -0.80
C LEU A 113 -37.68 12.93 -0.23
N VAL A 114 -38.62 13.75 -0.72
CA VAL A 114 -40.05 13.68 -0.36
C VAL A 114 -40.69 12.46 -1.03
N GLU A 115 -40.39 12.19 -2.30
CA GLU A 115 -40.88 11.00 -3.01
C GLU A 115 -40.37 9.68 -2.38
N LEU A 116 -39.13 9.69 -1.87
CA LEU A 116 -38.53 8.58 -1.13
C LEU A 116 -39.11 8.41 0.29
N GLY A 117 -39.99 9.31 0.73
CA GLY A 117 -40.66 9.25 2.04
C GLY A 117 -39.75 9.52 3.24
N MET A 118 -38.58 10.16 3.03
CA MET A 118 -37.63 10.48 4.10
C MET A 118 -37.94 11.80 4.82
N LEU A 119 -38.65 12.71 4.16
CA LEU A 119 -39.13 13.95 4.75
C LEU A 119 -40.66 13.91 4.83
N PRO A 120 -41.28 14.42 5.92
CA PRO A 120 -42.72 14.61 5.94
C PRO A 120 -43.08 15.54 4.77
N GLN A 121 -44.08 15.13 3.98
CA GLN A 121 -44.67 15.98 2.94
C GLN A 121 -45.14 17.25 3.65
N GLN A 122 -44.45 18.37 3.40
CA GLN A 122 -44.83 19.63 4.01
C GLN A 122 -46.12 20.11 3.32
N ASP A 123 -47.20 20.15 4.10
CA ASP A 123 -48.42 20.91 3.78
C ASP A 123 -48.14 22.43 3.81
#